data_AF-A0A7Y6L4I2-F1
#
_entry.id   AF-A0A7Y6L4I2-F1
#
_cell.length_a   1.000
_cell.length_b   1.000
_cell.length_c   1.000
_cell.angle_alpha   90.00
_cell.angle_beta   90.00
_cell.angle_gamma   90.00
#
_symmetry.space_group_name_H-M   'P 1'
#
loop_
_entity.id
_entity.type
_entity.pdbx_description
1 polymer ?
#
loop_
_entity_poly.entity_id
_entity_poly.type
_entity_poly.pdbx_seq_one_letter_code
_entity_poly.pdbx_strand_id
1 'polypeptide(L)' 'MPSPEEALHEARVAYEEHLRTCRQCHYDNAPCAVSKLLLRAYNNARRAQMRSGSTALR' A
#
# COMPACT_ATOMS: atom_id res chain seq x y z
N MET A 1 7.63 -12.99 -9.76
CA MET A 1 7.14 -11.62 -9.53
C MET A 1 5.67 -11.73 -9.18
N PRO A 2 5.22 -11.20 -8.03
CA PRO A 2 3.79 -11.21 -7.68
C PRO A 2 2.98 -10.50 -8.77
N SER A 3 1.75 -10.97 -8.98
CA SER A 3 0.80 -10.28 -9.86
C SER A 3 0.51 -8.87 -9.32
N PRO A 4 0.05 -7.93 -10.18
CA PRO A 4 -0.32 -6.59 -9.74
C PRO A 4 -1.39 -6.57 -8.63
N GLU A 5 -2.26 -7.58 -8.59
CA GLU A 5 -3.28 -7.75 -7.56
C GLU A 5 -2.68 -8.20 -6.23
N GLU A 6 -1.83 -9.24 -6.24
CA GLU A 6 -1.10 -9.69 -5.04
C GLU A 6 -0.24 -8.57 -4.47
N ALA A 7 0.50 -7.85 -5.32
CA ALA A 7 1.32 -6.72 -4.90
C ALA A 7 0.51 -5.58 -4.28
N LEU A 8 -0.71 -5.33 -4.79
CA LEU A 8 -1.63 -4.36 -4.20
C LEU A 8 -2.15 -4.83 -2.84
N HIS A 9 -2.52 -6.10 -2.74
CA HIS A 9 -3.02 -6.70 -1.50
C HIS A 9 -1.95 -6.67 -0.40
N GLU A 10 -0.73 -7.13 -0.70
CA GLU A 10 0.39 -7.12 0.24
C GLU A 10 0.72 -5.71 0.73
N ALA A 11 0.80 -4.73 -0.18
CA ALA A 11 1.09 -3.35 0.18
C ALA A 11 -0.02 -2.72 1.04
N ARG A 12 -1.28 -3.12 0.81
CA ARG A 12 -2.42 -2.69 1.62
C ARG A 12 -2.33 -3.27 3.03
N VAL A 13 -2.14 -4.58 3.16
CA VAL A 13 -2.04 -5.27 4.46
C VAL A 13 -0.90 -4.68 5.28
N ALA A 14 0.29 -4.52 4.68
CA ALA A 14 1.44 -3.94 5.37
C ALA A 14 1.16 -2.51 5.88
N TYR A 15 0.49 -1.67 5.08
CA TYR A 15 0.11 -0.33 5.50
C TYR A 15 -0.91 -0.34 6.64
N GLU A 16 -1.98 -1.12 6.53
CA GLU A 16 -3.03 -1.21 7.55
C GLU A 16 -2.51 -1.80 8.87
N GLU A 17 -1.68 -2.83 8.81
CA GLU A 17 -1.06 -3.43 9.99
C GLU A 17 -0.13 -2.44 10.70
N HIS A 18 0.65 -1.67 9.95
CA HIS A 18 1.49 -0.63 10.53
C HIS A 18 0.67 0.45 11.25
N LEU A 19 -0.47 0.87 10.70
CA LEU A 19 -1.35 1.84 11.36
C LEU A 19 -1.95 1.33 12.67
N ARG A 20 -2.08 0.00 12.84
CA ARG A 20 -2.61 -0.62 14.06
C ARG A 20 -1.53 -0.91 15.11
N THR A 21 -0.29 -1.15 14.69
CA THR A 21 0.78 -1.64 15.57
C THR A 21 1.82 -0.56 15.92
N CYS A 22 2.02 0.44 15.07
CA CYS A 22 2.98 1.50 15.32
C CYS A 22 2.45 2.46 16.38
N ARG A 23 3.17 2.63 17.51
CA ARG A 23 2.82 3.58 18.57
C ARG A 23 2.51 4.98 18.03
N GLN A 24 3.39 5.54 17.19
CA GLN A 24 3.21 6.90 16.68
C GLN A 24 1.96 7.04 15.80
N CYS A 25 1.70 6.06 14.94
CA CYS A 25 0.53 6.11 14.05
C CYS A 25 -0.76 5.77 14.78
N HIS A 26 -0.74 4.78 15.67
CA HIS A 26 -1.91 4.25 16.36
C HIS A 26 -2.31 5.08 17.58
N TYR A 27 -1.34 5.43 18.44
CA TYR A 27 -1.59 6.11 19.70
C TYR A 27 -1.53 7.63 19.53
N ASP A 28 -0.47 8.15 18.91
CA ASP A 28 -0.30 9.59 18.73
C ASP A 28 -1.11 10.13 17.53
N ASN A 29 -1.76 9.25 16.75
CA ASN A 29 -2.47 9.58 15.50
C ASN A 29 -1.62 10.42 14.53
N ALA A 30 -0.29 10.25 14.55
CA ALA A 30 0.65 11.02 13.76
C ALA A 30 1.39 10.13 12.75
N PRO A 31 1.46 10.50 11.45
CA PRO A 31 2.08 9.66 10.44
C PRO A 31 3.61 9.63 10.58
N CYS A 32 4.15 8.46 10.91
CA CYS A 32 5.59 8.23 10.97
C CYS A 32 6.20 8.03 9.57
N ALA A 33 7.54 8.03 9.46
CA ALA A 33 8.23 7.84 8.19
C ALA A 33 7.89 6.49 7.51
N VAL A 34 7.74 5.41 8.28
CA VAL A 34 7.40 4.08 7.76
C VAL A 34 5.98 4.07 7.19
N SER A 35 5.00 4.64 7.89
CA SER A 35 3.64 4.78 7.36
C SER A 35 3.59 5.54 6.03
N LYS A 36 4.42 6.58 5.88
CA LYS A 36 4.53 7.35 4.63
C LYS A 36 5.16 6.50 3.51
N LEU A 37 6.15 5.68 3.82
CA LEU A 37 6.77 4.75 2.87
C LEU A 37 5.76 3.70 2.40
N LEU A 38 5.05 3.06 3.33
CA LEU A 38 4.04 2.03 3.05
C LEU A 38 2.88 2.60 2.23
N LEU A 39 2.39 3.79 2.58
CA LEU A 39 1.36 4.49 1.81
C LEU A 39 1.83 4.79 0.38
N ARG A 40 3.10 5.19 0.19
CA ARG A 40 3.66 5.37 -1.16
C ARG A 40 3.71 4.06 -1.93
N ALA A 41 4.12 2.96 -1.29
CA ALA A 41 4.15 1.64 -1.91
C ALA A 41 2.74 1.18 -2.34
N TYR A 42 1.75 1.28 -1.45
CA TYR A 42 0.36 0.97 -1.74
C TYR A 42 -0.18 1.80 -2.92
N ASN A 43 0.05 3.12 -2.92
CA ASN A 43 -0.37 3.99 -4.02
C ASN A 43 0.32 3.66 -5.37
N ASN A 44 1.57 3.19 -5.33
CA ASN A 44 2.28 2.75 -6.53
C ASN A 44 1.71 1.44 -7.07
N ALA A 45 1.45 0.45 -6.20
CA ALA A 45 0.81 -0.81 -6.57
C ALA A 45 -0.59 -0.58 -7.15
N ARG A 46 -1.39 0.30 -6.55
CA ARG A 46 -2.73 0.67 -7.04
C ARG A 46 -2.68 1.25 -8.45
N ARG A 47 -1.72 2.16 -8.70
CA ARG A 47 -1.50 2.74 -10.03
C ARG A 47 -1.02 1.70 -11.03
N ALA A 48 -0.23 0.71 -10.61
CA ALA A 48 0.22 -0.39 -11.48
C ALA A 48 -0.95 -1.29 -11.88
N GLN A 49 -1.81 -1.69 -10.93
CA GLN A 49 -3.00 -2.49 -11.21
C GLN A 49 -3.93 -1.80 -12.22
N MET A 50 -4.18 -0.49 -12.05
CA MET A 50 -4.99 0.29 -13.01
C MET A 50 -4.40 0.27 -14.42
N ARG A 51 -3.07 0.36 -14.56
CA ARG A 51 -2.41 0.26 -15.87
C ARG A 51 -2.54 -1.14 -16.47
N SER A 52 -2.35 -2.18 -15.67
CA SER A 52 -2.50 -3.58 -16.11
C SER A 52 -3.92 -3.86 -16.60
N GLY A 53 -4.94 -3.35 -15.92
CA GLY A 53 -6.34 -3.43 -16.36
C GLY A 53 -6.61 -2.66 -17.65
N SER A 54 -6.00 -1.48 -17.84
CA SER A 54 -6.12 -0.71 -19.08
C SER A 54 -5.45 -1.37 -20.29
N THR A 55 -4.33 -2.08 -20.09
CA THR A 55 -3.71 -2.90 -21.16
C THR A 55 -4.48 -4.16 -21.48
N ALA A 56 -5.26 -4.71 -20.55
CA ALA A 56 -6.09 -5.89 -20.79
C ALA A 56 -7.38 -5.59 -21.59
N LEU A 57 -7.77 -4.32 -21.68
CA LEU A 57 -8.94 -3.85 -22.44
C LEU A 57 -8.60 -3.36 -23.86
N ARG A 58 -7.34 -3.44 -24.28
CA ARG A 58 -6.87 -3.14 -25.65
C ARG A 58 -6.58 -4.44 -26.40
#